data_AF-K6Z2H3-F1
#
_entry.id   AF-K6Z2H3-F1
#
_cell.length_a   1.000
_cell.length_b   1.000
_cell.length_c   1.000
_cell.angle_alpha   90.00
_cell.angle_beta   90.00
_cell.angle_gamma   90.00
#
_symmetry.space_group_name_H-M   'P 1'
#
loop_
_entity.id
_entity.type
_entity.pdbx_description
1 polymer ?
#
loop_
_entity_poly.entity_id
_entity_poly.type
_entity_poly.pdbx_seq_one_letter_code
_entity_poly.pdbx_strand_id
1 'polypeptide(L)' 'MLKIVKQFGIKQGERIILNKKAIQKALKELEALNQSLQSLHVKGGAVLVEDRNTQITCFDLDSYKRGQK' A
#
# COMPACT_ATOMS: atom_id res chain seq x y z
N MET A 1 6.06 -2.22 16.65
CA MET A 1 6.92 -3.36 16.24
C MET A 1 6.13 -4.64 15.91
N LEU A 2 5.15 -5.07 16.72
CA LEU A 2 4.41 -6.33 16.52
C LEU A 2 3.70 -6.47 15.14
N LYS A 3 3.08 -5.41 14.63
CA LYS A 3 2.39 -5.43 13.31
C LYS A 3 3.36 -5.75 12.16
N ILE A 4 4.56 -5.16 12.18
CA ILE A 4 5.60 -5.37 11.16
C ILE A 4 6.08 -6.82 11.20
N VAL A 5 6.38 -7.34 12.39
CA VAL A 5 6.78 -8.74 12.56
C VAL A 5 5.68 -9.69 12.10
N LYS A 6 4.41 -9.40 12.41
CA LYS A 6 3.26 -10.22 11.97
C LYS A 6 3.04 -10.19 10.45
N GLN A 7 3.25 -9.03 9.80
CA GLN A 7 3.00 -8.85 8.38
C GLN A 7 4.12 -9.42 7.50
N PHE A 8 5.37 -9.21 7.89
CA PHE A 8 6.53 -9.58 7.07
C PHE A 8 7.33 -10.76 7.59
N GLY A 9 7.12 -11.16 8.85
CA GLY A 9 7.82 -12.29 9.46
C GLY A 9 7.32 -13.64 8.97
N ILE A 10 8.13 -14.67 9.17
CA ILE A 10 7.84 -16.04 8.77
C ILE A 10 7.40 -16.80 10.03
N LYS A 11 6.24 -17.48 9.96
CA LYS A 11 5.75 -18.31 11.06
C LYS A 11 6.59 -19.59 11.17
N GLN A 12 7.07 -19.88 12.37
CA GLN A 12 7.80 -21.11 12.69
C GLN A 12 7.28 -21.66 14.02
N GLY A 13 6.34 -22.60 13.95
CA GLY A 13 5.61 -23.08 15.13
C GLY A 13 4.81 -21.96 15.79
N GLU A 14 5.05 -21.76 17.09
CA GLU A 14 4.40 -20.75 17.94
C GLU A 14 4.95 -19.32 17.77
N ARG A 15 6.09 -19.15 17.08
CA ARG A 15 6.75 -17.84 16.92
C ARG A 15 6.71 -17.33 15.49
N ILE A 16 6.78 -16.01 15.34
CA ILE A 16 6.96 -15.34 14.06
C ILE A 16 8.33 -14.67 14.06
N ILE A 17 9.17 -15.02 13.08
CA ILE A 17 10.54 -14.54 12.99
C ILE A 17 10.66 -13.57 11.81
N LEU A 18 11.05 -12.34 12.11
CA LEU A 18 11.45 -11.36 11.10
C LEU A 18 12.96 -11.45 10.88
N ASN A 19 13.39 -12.29 9.94
CA ASN A 19 14.80 -12.51 9.64
C ASN A 19 15.33 -11.49 8.59
N LYS A 20 16.64 -11.50 8.34
CA LYS A 20 17.30 -10.58 7.39
C LYS A 20 16.67 -10.59 5.99
N LYS A 21 16.31 -11.76 5.46
CA LYS A 21 15.68 -11.89 4.13
C LYS A 21 14.27 -11.28 4.10
N ALA A 22 13.49 -11.54 5.14
CA ALA A 22 12.15 -10.98 5.31
C ALA A 22 12.20 -9.45 5.46
N ILE A 23 13.18 -8.92 6.21
CA ILE A 23 13.42 -7.48 6.33
C ILE A 23 13.76 -6.87 4.97
N GLN A 24 14.68 -7.49 4.21
CA GLN A 24 15.03 -7.00 2.88
C GLN A 24 13.83 -6.98 1.93
N LYS A 25 12.95 -7.99 2.00
CA LYS A 25 11.71 -8.03 1.22
C LYS A 25 10.76 -6.90 1.64
N ALA A 26 10.54 -6.74 2.94
CA ALA A 26 9.69 -5.68 3.49
C ALA A 26 10.17 -4.27 3.07
N LEU A 27 11.49 -4.03 3.10
CA LEU A 27 12.07 -2.77 2.65
C LEU A 27 11.84 -2.52 1.16
N LYS A 28 11.96 -3.55 0.31
CA LYS A 28 11.65 -3.43 -1.13
C LYS A 28 10.18 -3.11 -1.38
N GLU A 29 9.27 -3.73 -0.64
CA GLU A 29 7.82 -3.45 -0.76
C GLU A 29 7.50 -2.02 -0.28
N LEU A 30 8.14 -1.55 0.79
CA LEU A 30 8.00 -0.18 1.28
C LEU A 30 8.54 0.84 0.26
N GLU A 31 9.66 0.53 -0.40
CA GLU A 31 10.21 1.40 -1.45
C GLU A 31 9.25 1.51 -2.65
N ALA A 32 8.67 0.39 -3.09
CA ALA A 32 7.68 0.39 -4.18
C ALA A 32 6.40 1.16 -3.79
N LEU A 33 5.95 1.02 -2.54
CA LEU A 33 4.82 1.79 -2.02
C LEU A 33 5.17 3.28 -1.95
N ASN A 34 6.37 3.64 -1.50
CA ASN A 34 6.84 5.02 -1.44
C ASN A 34 6.85 5.66 -2.83
N GLN A 35 7.37 4.96 -3.86
CA GLN A 35 7.34 5.44 -5.24
C GLN A 35 5.90 5.65 -5.75
N SER A 36 4.98 4.74 -5.41
CA SER A 36 3.57 4.86 -5.76
C SER A 36 2.94 6.09 -5.09
N LEU A 37 3.21 6.31 -3.80
CA LEU A 37 2.73 7.47 -3.04
C LEU A 37 3.30 8.78 -3.56
N GLN A 38 4.57 8.80 -3.98
CA GLN A 38 5.17 9.96 -4.64
C GLN A 38 4.48 10.29 -5.96
N SER A 39 4.17 9.28 -6.79
CA SER A 39 3.41 9.49 -8.02
C SER A 39 2.03 10.08 -7.74
N LEU A 40 1.30 9.51 -6.76
CA LEU A 40 0.00 10.03 -6.35
C LEU A 40 0.10 11.45 -5.78
N HIS A 41 1.15 11.76 -5.02
CA HIS A 41 1.39 13.10 -4.50
C HIS A 41 1.50 14.15 -5.63
N VAL A 42 2.25 13.84 -6.69
CA VAL A 42 2.37 14.71 -7.88
C VAL A 42 1.01 14.88 -8.58
N LYS A 43 0.19 13.84 -8.64
CA LYS A 43 -1.14 13.84 -9.28
C LYS A 43 -2.28 14.33 -8.36
N GLY A 44 -1.95 14.84 -7.17
CA GLY A 44 -2.91 15.38 -6.21
C GLY A 44 -3.65 14.34 -5.35
N GLY A 45 -3.42 13.04 -5.54
CA GLY A 45 -4.02 11.95 -4.77
C GLY A 45 -4.65 10.86 -5.63
N ALA A 46 -5.45 10.00 -5.01
CA ALA A 46 -6.25 8.96 -5.67
C ALA A 46 -7.68 8.95 -5.09
N VAL A 47 -8.64 8.52 -5.90
CA VAL A 47 -10.03 8.27 -5.52
C VAL A 47 -10.28 6.77 -5.55
N LEU A 48 -10.82 6.24 -4.45
CA LEU A 48 -11.32 4.87 -4.37
C LEU A 48 -12.86 4.91 -4.37
N VAL A 49 -13.47 4.19 -5.31
CA VAL A 49 -14.93 4.02 -5.37
C VAL A 49 -15.28 2.69 -4.74
N GLU A 50 -16.08 2.72 -3.68
CA GLU A 50 -16.57 1.52 -2.97
C GLU A 50 -18.10 1.56 -2.85
N ASP A 51 -18.74 0.40 -2.93
CA ASP A 51 -20.16 0.21 -2.58
C ASP A 51 -20.32 -1.03 -1.71
N ARG A 52 -21.03 -0.91 -0.57
CA ARG A 52 -21.32 -2.03 0.35
C ARG A 52 -20.11 -2.93 0.65
N ASN A 53 -18.96 -2.32 0.98
CA ASN A 53 -17.67 -2.99 1.25
C ASN A 53 -17.02 -3.68 0.03
N THR A 54 -17.50 -3.40 -1.18
CA THR A 54 -16.89 -3.89 -2.42
C THR A 54 -16.10 -2.76 -3.07
N GLN A 55 -14.82 -2.99 -3.33
CA GLN A 55 -13.96 -2.08 -4.06
C GLN A 55 -14.28 -2.16 -5.56
N ILE A 56 -14.78 -1.07 -6.13
CA ILE A 56 -15.22 -1.01 -7.54
C ILE A 56 -14.07 -0.58 -8.43
N THR A 57 -13.47 0.58 -8.16
CA THR A 57 -12.39 1.13 -8.99
C THR A 57 -11.53 2.14 -8.22
N CYS A 58 -10.32 2.38 -8.70
CA CYS A 58 -9.39 3.38 -8.18
C CYS A 58 -8.75 4.16 -9.34
N PHE A 59 -8.67 5.48 -9.22
CA PHE A 59 -8.06 6.35 -10.24
C PHE A 59 -7.41 7.58 -9.63
N ASP A 60 -6.49 8.21 -10.37
CA ASP A 60 -5.79 9.42 -9.94
C ASP A 60 -6.78 10.60 -9.72
N LEU A 61 -6.59 11.40 -8.66
CA LEU A 61 -7.50 12.52 -8.36
C LEU A 61 -7.58 13.54 -9.52
N ASP A 62 -6.46 13.80 -10.20
CA ASP A 62 -6.42 14.68 -11.36
C ASP A 62 -7.30 14.19 -12.55
N SER A 63 -7.56 12.87 -12.62
CA SER A 63 -8.47 12.30 -13.63
C SER A 63 -9.94 12.66 -13.39
N TYR A 64 -10.29 13.14 -12.18
CA TYR A 64 -11.66 13.58 -11.84
C TYR A 64 -12.01 14.97 -12.40
N LYS A 65 -11.11 15.65 -13.12
CA LYS A 65 -11.35 16.98 -13.74
C LYS A 65 -12.37 16.98 -14.90
N ARG A 66 -13.40 16.12 -14.89
CA ARG A 66 -14.61 16.25 -15.72
C ARG A 66 -15.75 16.76 -14.84
N GLY A 67 -15.91 18.08 -14.77
CA GLY A 67 -17.09 18.67 -14.13
C GLY A 67 -17.06 20.16 -13.82
N GLN A 68 -15.89 20.83 -13.82
CA GLN A 68 -15.85 22.29 -13.66
C GLN A 68 -16.02 22.97 -15.02
N LYS A 69 -17.29 23.16 -15.41
CA LYS A 69 -17.72 24.28 -16.25
C LYS A 69 -18.35 25.33 -15.34
#